data_AF-A0A7Y4TP70-F1
#
_entry.id   AF-A0A7Y4TP70-F1
#
_cell.length_a   1.000
_cell.length_b   1.000
_cell.length_c   1.000
_cell.angle_alpha   90.00
_cell.angle_beta   90.00
_cell.angle_gamma   90.00
#
_symmetry.space_group_name_H-M   'P 1'
#
loop_
_entity.id
_entity.type
_entity.pdbx_description
1 polymer ?
#
loop_
_entity_poly.entity_id
_entity_poly.type
_entity_poly.pdbx_seq_one_letter_code
_entity_poly.pdbx_strand_id
1 'polypeptide(L)' 'YKPDFPERDDENFMKTTIAEYAEEAPVLSYEAVDVSLVEPRKRDYSKGKAKGN' A
#
# COMPACT_ATOMS: atom_id res chain seq x y z
N TYR A 1 6.46 2.95 -7.17
CA TYR A 1 6.05 4.33 -7.47
C TYR A 1 5.44 4.34 -8.86
N LYS A 2 4.22 4.84 -9.01
CA LYS A 2 3.52 4.94 -10.31
C LYS A 2 3.51 6.42 -10.71
N PRO A 3 4.19 6.85 -11.79
CA PRO A 3 4.30 8.27 -12.14
C PRO A 3 2.94 8.97 -12.33
N ASP A 4 1.97 8.25 -12.90
CA ASP A 4 0.62 8.78 -13.13
C ASP A 4 -0.21 8.92 -11.84
N PHE A 5 0.21 8.23 -10.76
CA PHE A 5 -0.43 8.23 -9.44
C PHE A 5 0.65 8.32 -8.36
N PRO A 6 1.25 9.52 -8.19
CA PRO A 6 2.44 9.69 -7.36
C PRO A 6 2.14 9.63 -5.85
N GLU A 7 0.91 9.99 -5.46
CA GLU A 7 0.47 9.95 -4.07
C GLU A 7 -0.15 8.59 -3.70
N ARG A 8 -0.04 8.22 -2.42
CA ARG A 8 -0.68 7.02 -1.86
C ARG A 8 -2.19 7.22 -1.77
N ASP A 9 -2.97 6.26 -2.26
CA ASP A 9 -4.43 6.26 -2.25
C ASP A 9 -4.96 5.17 -1.30
N ASP A 10 -5.18 5.53 -0.04
CA ASP A 10 -5.70 4.58 0.95
C ASP A 10 -7.20 4.33 0.79
N GLU A 11 -7.95 5.24 0.16
CA GLU A 11 -9.40 5.10 -0.04
C GLU A 11 -9.73 3.96 -1.00
N ASN A 12 -8.97 3.84 -2.09
CA ASN A 12 -9.21 2.81 -3.11
C ASN A 12 -8.26 1.62 -3.02
N PHE A 13 -7.05 1.79 -2.46
CA PHE A 13 -5.96 0.81 -2.53
C PHE A 13 -5.36 0.43 -1.17
N MET A 14 -6.03 0.70 -0.03
CA MET A 14 -5.66 0.10 1.25
C MET A 14 -6.11 -1.37 1.36
N LYS A 15 -5.60 -2.18 0.43
CA LYS A 15 -5.94 -3.59 0.26
C LYS A 15 -4.74 -4.39 -0.25
N THR A 16 -4.72 -5.66 0.09
CA THR A 16 -3.74 -6.64 -0.40
C THR A 16 -4.23 -7.20 -1.72
N THR A 17 -3.39 -7.14 -2.75
CA THR A 17 -3.64 -7.85 -4.02
C THR A 17 -3.32 -9.33 -3.83
N ILE A 18 -4.29 -10.18 -4.10
CA ILE A 18 -4.14 -11.62 -4.14
C ILE A 18 -4.21 -12.03 -5.61
N ALA A 19 -3.20 -12.77 -6.07
CA ALA A 19 -3.15 -13.28 -7.43
C ALA A 19 -3.17 -14.80 -7.39
N GLU A 20 -4.18 -15.39 -8.01
CA GLU A 20 -4.33 -16.83 -8.16
C GLU A 20 -3.98 -17.23 -9.59
N TYR A 21 -3.32 -18.38 -9.74
CA TYR A 21 -3.01 -18.93 -11.05
C TYR A 21 -4.28 -19.47 -11.72
N ALA A 22 -4.47 -19.13 -12.99
CA ALA A 22 -5.42 -19.79 -13.89
C ALA A 22 -4.81 -19.90 -15.30
N GLU A 23 -5.37 -20.77 -16.14
CA GLU A 23 -4.78 -21.13 -17.45
C GLU A 23 -4.64 -19.95 -18.41
N GLU A 24 -5.64 -19.07 -18.49
CA GLU A 24 -5.65 -17.96 -19.47
C GLU A 24 -4.96 -16.70 -18.92
N ALA A 25 -5.29 -16.31 -17.68
CA ALA A 25 -4.76 -15.14 -17.00
C ALA A 25 -4.87 -15.29 -15.47
N PRO A 26 -4.02 -14.63 -14.67
CA PRO A 26 -4.15 -14.67 -13.22
C PRO A 26 -5.48 -14.06 -12.78
N VAL A 27 -6.16 -14.72 -11.85
CA VAL A 27 -7.35 -14.18 -11.20
C VAL A 27 -6.88 -13.26 -10.09
N LEU A 28 -7.25 -11.98 -10.18
CA LEU A 28 -6.92 -10.99 -9.16
C LEU A 28 -8.11 -10.79 -8.23
N SER A 29 -7.86 -10.88 -6.93
CA SER A 29 -8.78 -10.47 -5.88
C SER A 29 -8.10 -9.51 -4.93
N TYR A 30 -8.88 -8.85 -4.08
CA TYR A 30 -8.38 -7.85 -3.14
C TYR A 30 -8.99 -8.05 -1.76
N GLU A 31 -8.14 -8.02 -0.74
CA GLU A 31 -8.55 -8.14 0.66
C GLU A 31 -8.20 -6.85 1.41
N ALA A 32 -9.15 -6.30 2.17
CA ALA A 32 -8.94 -5.05 2.92
C ALA A 32 -7.89 -5.25 4.03
N VAL A 33 -7.04 -4.24 4.24
CA VAL A 33 -6.08 -4.25 5.35
C VAL A 33 -6.79 -3.81 6.63
N ASP A 34 -6.68 -4.60 7.69
CA ASP A 34 -7.16 -4.21 9.02
C ASP A 34 -6.26 -3.11 9.62
N VAL A 35 -6.88 -1.96 9.91
CA VAL A 35 -6.24 -0.78 10.50
C VAL A 35 -6.85 -0.40 11.84
N SER A 36 -7.66 -1.28 12.43
CA SER A 36 -8.39 -1.02 13.67
C SER A 36 -7.49 -0.63 14.85
N LEU A 37 -6.26 -1.14 14.89
CA LEU A 37 -5.32 -0.88 15.97
C LEU A 37 -4.51 0.41 15.80
N VAL A 38 -4.21 0.81 14.55
CA VAL A 38 -3.36 1.97 14.26
C VAL A 38 -3.79 2.60 12.95
N GLU A 39 -4.13 3.89 13.00
CA GLU A 39 -4.52 4.63 11.81
C GLU A 39 -3.34 4.82 10.83
N PRO A 40 -3.58 4.66 9.51
CA PRO A 40 -2.60 4.94 8.49
C PRO A 40 -2.19 6.41 8.50
N ARG A 41 -0.88 6.66 8.41
CA ARG A 41 -0.32 8.02 8.28
C ARG A 41 0.60 8.12 7.08
N LYS A 42 0.78 9.34 6.57
CA LYS A 42 1.74 9.62 5.49
C LYS A 42 3.14 9.22 5.95
N ARG A 43 3.83 8.43 5.13
CA ARG A 43 5.23 8.04 5.38
C ARG A 43 6.13 9.05 4.69
N ASP A 44 6.74 9.93 5.47
CA ASP A 44 7.75 10.86 4.98
C ASP A 44 9.14 10.35 5.35
N TYR A 45 9.94 10.04 4.33
CA TYR A 45 11.33 9.58 4.45
C TYR A 45 12.34 10.65 4.02
N SER A 46 11.89 11.87 3.65
CA SER A 46 12.78 12.96 3.24
C SER A 46 13.70 13.44 4.36
N LYS A 47 13.28 13.23 5.61
CA LYS A 47 14.08 13.52 6.81
C LYS A 47 14.88 12.26 7.18
N GLY A 48 16.16 12.27 6.84
CA GLY A 48 17.11 11.27 7.34
C GLY A 48 17.09 11.23 8.87
N LYS A 49 17.30 10.03 9.44
CA LYS A 49 17.37 9.78 10.90
C LYS A 49 18.05 10.96 11.60
N ALA A 50 17.32 11.69 12.45
CA ALA A 50 17.97 12.63 13.35
C ALA A 50 18.99 11.83 14.15
N LYS A 51 20.28 12.12 13.98
CA LYS A 51 21.31 11.59 14.86
C LYS A 51 20.93 12.07 16.26
N GLY A 52 20.50 11.14 17.11
CA GLY A 52 20.32 11.42 18.52
C GLY A 52 21.65 11.91 19.09
N ASN A 53 21.58 13.02 19.81
CA ASN A 53 22.71 13.56 20.58
C ASN A 53 23.13 12.60 21.69
#